data_AF-A0A9E0S9E1-F1
#
_entry.id   AF-A0A9E0S9E1-F1
#
_cell.length_a   1.000
_cell.length_b   1.000
_cell.length_c   1.000
_cell.angle_alpha   90.00
_cell.angle_beta   90.00
_cell.angle_gamma   90.00
#
_symmetry.space_group_name_H-M   'P 1'
#
loop_
_entity.id
_entity.type
_entity.pdbx_description
1 polymer ?
#
loop_
_entity_poly.entity_id
_entity_poly.type
_entity_poly.pdbx_seq_one_letter_code
_entity_poly.pdbx_strand_id
1 'polypeptide(L)'
;MNYKHLILLISIVFISGCKQEYHLNKIEGQQINISDSLAIDPDIEAFITPYRTHVNNTLDSTLAVAKNTYSKSDGDLNTAIGNMMADAVYSESNPIFKSRSGEDIDFVLLNHGGIRSIISKGDVTTRTAYEVMPFDNAVVVVKLKGPEVKSLIDYLVKAKRAHPISQLQIILDKEGQLKAANLHGKPLDFYKSYNVATNDYLYNGGDHMDFFKTNDTLYDLNYKIRNVLIDYFKKIDTLSPTIDERFIQLNQ
;
A
#
# COMPACT_ATOMS: atom_id res chain seq x y z
N MET A 1 -61.90 58.35 -38.39
CA MET A 1 -60.64 57.63 -38.11
C MET A 1 -61.00 56.18 -37.77
N ASN A 2 -60.54 55.20 -38.55
CA ASN A 2 -61.09 53.84 -38.57
C ASN A 2 -60.57 52.99 -37.39
N TYR A 3 -61.39 52.80 -36.35
CA TYR A 3 -61.05 52.11 -35.08
C TYR A 3 -60.51 50.68 -35.27
N LYS A 4 -60.74 50.06 -36.44
CA LYS A 4 -60.20 48.74 -36.78
C LYS A 4 -58.66 48.72 -36.80
N HIS A 5 -58.02 49.80 -37.26
CA HIS A 5 -56.54 49.87 -37.26
C HIS A 5 -55.97 50.08 -35.86
N LEU A 6 -56.69 50.80 -34.98
CA LEU A 6 -56.30 50.98 -33.58
C LEU A 6 -56.40 49.67 -32.79
N ILE A 7 -57.50 48.91 -32.98
CA ILE A 7 -57.69 47.61 -32.33
C ILE A 7 -56.66 46.59 -32.83
N LEU A 8 -56.36 46.57 -34.13
CA LEU A 8 -55.31 45.72 -34.70
C LEU A 8 -53.93 46.05 -34.10
N LEU A 9 -53.61 47.33 -33.96
CA LEU A 9 -52.32 47.79 -33.42
C LEU A 9 -52.19 47.47 -31.93
N ILE A 10 -53.26 47.63 -31.14
CA ILE A 10 -53.30 47.21 -29.73
C ILE A 10 -53.16 45.68 -29.60
N SER A 11 -53.82 44.92 -30.48
CA SER A 11 -53.74 43.45 -30.48
C SER A 11 -52.33 42.95 -30.77
N ILE A 12 -51.61 43.60 -31.70
CA ILE A 12 -50.21 43.27 -32.02
C ILE A 12 -49.28 43.56 -30.83
N VAL A 13 -49.52 44.65 -30.09
CA VAL A 13 -48.74 45.00 -28.89
C VAL A 13 -48.95 43.96 -27.77
N PHE A 14 -50.16 43.43 -27.58
CA PHE A 14 -50.42 42.39 -26.58
C PHE A 14 -49.79 41.03 -26.90
N ILE A 15 -49.56 40.71 -28.18
CA ILE A 15 -48.90 39.45 -28.59
C ILE A 15 -47.37 39.56 -28.50
N SER A 16 -46.83 40.79 -28.42
CA SER A 16 -45.39 41.09 -28.37
C SER A 16 -44.80 41.08 -26.96
N GLY A 17 -45.50 40.52 -25.97
CA GLY A 17 -44.97 40.39 -24.61
C GLY A 17 -43.71 39.52 -24.59
N CYS A 18 -42.58 40.08 -24.16
CA CYS A 18 -41.32 39.35 -24.03
C CYS A 18 -41.50 38.09 -23.17
N LYS A 19 -41.35 36.90 -23.77
CA LYS A 19 -41.11 35.67 -23.01
C LYS A 19 -39.72 35.78 -22.39
N GLN A 20 -39.66 36.01 -21.09
CA GLN A 20 -38.39 35.99 -20.36
C GLN A 20 -37.94 34.54 -20.22
N GLU A 21 -37.10 34.08 -21.14
CA GLU A 21 -36.44 32.79 -21.01
C GLU A 21 -35.34 32.89 -19.97
N TYR A 22 -35.51 32.16 -18.85
CA TYR A 22 -34.48 32.04 -17.84
C TYR A 22 -33.43 31.05 -18.33
N HIS A 23 -32.23 31.55 -18.57
CA HIS A 23 -31.06 30.73 -18.85
C HIS A 23 -30.21 30.69 -17.58
N LEU A 24 -29.80 29.49 -17.18
CA LEU A 24 -28.86 29.31 -16.08
C LEU A 24 -27.56 30.07 -16.40
N ASN A 25 -27.29 31.13 -15.66
CA ASN A 25 -26.11 31.98 -15.90
C ASN A 25 -24.88 31.47 -15.13
N LYS A 26 -25.09 30.96 -13.91
CA LYS A 26 -23.99 30.51 -13.05
C LYS A 26 -24.47 29.48 -12.03
N ILE A 27 -23.65 28.47 -11.78
CA ILE A 27 -23.72 27.64 -10.59
C ILE A 27 -22.52 28.01 -9.73
N GLU A 28 -22.76 28.39 -8.48
CA GLU A 28 -21.72 28.58 -7.48
C GLU A 28 -21.79 27.43 -6.47
N GLY A 29 -20.66 26.78 -6.23
CA GLY A 29 -20.50 25.77 -5.20
C GLY A 29 -19.34 26.16 -4.29
N GLN A 30 -19.48 25.91 -3.01
CA GLN A 30 -18.41 26.05 -2.03
C GLN A 30 -18.18 24.70 -1.36
N GLN A 31 -16.90 24.32 -1.21
CA GLN A 31 -16.55 23.20 -0.36
C GLN A 31 -16.66 23.64 1.10
N ILE A 32 -17.52 22.96 1.85
CA ILE A 32 -17.59 23.11 3.30
C ILE A 32 -16.47 22.26 3.89
N ASN A 33 -15.51 22.89 4.55
CA ASN A 33 -14.41 22.19 5.19
C ASN A 33 -14.89 21.56 6.51
N ILE A 34 -14.64 20.26 6.69
CA ILE A 34 -14.90 19.56 7.95
C ILE A 34 -13.62 19.63 8.78
N SER A 35 -13.69 20.34 9.91
CA SER A 35 -12.54 20.56 10.81
C SER A 35 -12.97 20.46 12.27
N ASP A 36 -12.00 20.36 13.18
CA ASP A 36 -12.20 20.24 14.62
C ASP A 36 -12.88 21.47 15.27
N SER A 37 -13.06 22.55 14.51
CA SER A 37 -13.78 23.75 14.96
C SER A 37 -15.31 23.61 14.92
N LEU A 38 -15.83 22.58 14.24
CA LEU A 38 -17.27 22.29 14.17
C LEU A 38 -17.72 21.59 15.46
N ALA A 39 -18.91 21.97 15.94
CA ALA A 39 -19.51 21.28 17.08
C ALA A 39 -19.86 19.83 16.71
N ILE A 40 -19.51 18.90 17.59
CA ILE A 40 -19.87 17.49 17.45
C ILE A 40 -21.37 17.35 17.77
N ASP A 41 -22.09 16.63 16.91
CA ASP A 41 -23.48 16.27 17.17
C ASP A 41 -23.54 15.24 18.31
N PRO A 42 -24.23 15.55 19.43
CA PRO A 42 -24.24 14.70 20.61
C PRO A 42 -24.96 13.36 20.38
N ASP A 43 -25.94 13.31 19.49
CA ASP A 43 -26.69 12.09 19.20
C ASP A 43 -25.84 11.13 18.36
N ILE A 44 -25.11 11.68 17.37
CA ILE A 44 -24.13 10.89 16.59
C ILE A 44 -23.00 10.41 17.49
N GLU A 45 -22.48 11.26 18.37
CA GLU A 45 -21.41 10.89 19.30
C GLU A 45 -21.84 9.77 20.25
N ALA A 46 -23.04 9.88 20.83
CA ALA A 46 -23.61 8.84 21.67
C ALA A 46 -23.81 7.52 20.89
N PHE A 47 -24.23 7.60 19.64
CA PHE A 47 -24.41 6.43 18.77
C PHE A 47 -23.08 5.72 18.46
N ILE A 48 -22.01 6.44 18.14
CA ILE A 48 -20.73 5.82 17.74
C ILE A 48 -19.84 5.42 18.92
N THR A 49 -20.04 6.00 20.10
CA THR A 49 -19.26 5.72 21.31
C THR A 49 -19.10 4.23 21.62
N PRO A 50 -20.17 3.40 21.73
CA PRO A 50 -20.00 1.98 22.08
C PRO A 50 -19.19 1.19 21.03
N TYR A 51 -19.35 1.52 19.74
CA TYR A 51 -18.56 0.90 18.67
C TYR A 51 -17.09 1.32 18.75
N ARG A 52 -16.83 2.62 18.98
CA ARG A 52 -15.48 3.15 19.15
C ARG A 52 -14.77 2.48 20.32
N THR A 53 -15.45 2.34 21.46
CA THR A 53 -14.90 1.66 22.65
C THR A 53 -14.57 0.20 22.35
N HIS A 54 -15.48 -0.54 21.72
CA HIS A 54 -15.25 -1.94 21.36
C HIS A 54 -14.06 -2.11 20.42
N VAL A 55 -13.98 -1.27 19.38
CA VAL A 55 -12.88 -1.28 18.41
C VAL A 55 -11.56 -0.92 19.10
N ASN A 56 -11.52 0.14 19.91
CA ASN A 56 -10.31 0.56 20.62
C ASN A 56 -9.79 -0.52 21.57
N ASN A 57 -10.66 -1.20 22.31
CA ASN A 57 -10.23 -2.29 23.18
C ASN A 57 -9.49 -3.42 22.43
N THR A 58 -9.89 -3.69 21.17
CA THR A 58 -9.23 -4.69 20.33
C THR A 58 -7.95 -4.13 19.70
N LEU A 59 -7.98 -2.86 19.28
CA LEU A 59 -6.88 -2.21 18.59
C LEU A 59 -5.70 -1.89 19.51
N ASP A 60 -5.98 -1.58 20.78
CA ASP A 60 -5.00 -0.99 21.71
C ASP A 60 -4.37 -2.04 22.65
N SER A 61 -4.74 -3.31 22.53
CA SER A 61 -4.04 -4.38 23.25
C SER A 61 -2.61 -4.54 22.72
N THR A 62 -1.63 -4.44 23.62
CA THR A 62 -0.21 -4.66 23.32
C THR A 62 0.04 -6.10 22.90
N LEU A 63 0.73 -6.25 21.75
CA LEU A 63 1.12 -7.53 21.15
C LEU A 63 2.62 -7.79 21.30
N ALA A 64 3.43 -6.74 21.21
CA ALA A 64 4.88 -6.77 21.36
C ALA A 64 5.41 -5.40 21.82
N VAL A 65 6.71 -5.28 22.08
CA VAL A 65 7.36 -4.00 22.42
C VAL A 65 8.45 -3.67 21.40
N ALA A 66 8.35 -2.52 20.73
CA ALA A 66 9.38 -2.00 19.85
C ALA A 66 10.53 -1.38 20.64
N LYS A 67 11.75 -1.88 20.40
CA LYS A 67 12.97 -1.41 21.08
C LYS A 67 13.33 0.04 20.74
N ASN A 68 13.10 0.43 19.49
CA ASN A 68 13.37 1.77 18.94
C ASN A 68 12.20 2.24 18.06
N THR A 69 12.29 3.48 17.57
CA THR A 69 11.41 3.97 16.51
C THR A 69 11.96 3.55 15.15
N TYR A 70 11.11 2.99 14.29
CA TYR A 70 11.46 2.49 12.96
C TYR A 70 10.65 3.22 11.89
N SER A 71 11.31 3.60 10.78
CA SER A 71 10.71 4.40 9.72
C SER A 71 11.14 3.89 8.36
N LYS A 72 10.28 4.03 7.35
CA LYS A 72 10.67 3.72 5.96
C LYS A 72 11.72 4.68 5.38
N SER A 73 12.14 5.68 6.16
CA SER A 73 13.17 6.66 5.79
C SER A 73 14.43 6.53 6.66
N ASP A 74 14.58 5.45 7.43
CA ASP A 74 15.76 5.21 8.27
C ASP A 74 16.98 4.64 7.51
N GLY A 75 16.83 4.40 6.21
CA GLY A 75 17.93 4.06 5.29
C GLY A 75 17.54 4.27 3.83
N ASP A 76 18.56 4.33 2.95
CA ASP A 76 18.40 4.75 1.56
C ASP A 76 17.78 3.64 0.68
N LEU A 77 18.40 2.47 0.69
CA LEU A 77 18.04 1.31 -0.14
C LEU A 77 17.54 0.13 0.69
N ASN A 78 17.64 0.23 2.02
CA ASN A 78 17.25 -0.79 2.97
C ASN A 78 16.77 -0.11 4.26
N THR A 79 15.68 -0.57 4.88
CA THR A 79 15.10 0.05 6.09
C THR A 79 14.71 -1.02 7.09
N ALA A 80 14.85 -0.75 8.39
CA ALA A 80 14.56 -1.75 9.41
C ALA A 80 13.07 -2.17 9.41
N ILE A 81 12.15 -1.21 9.24
CA ILE A 81 10.72 -1.53 9.14
C ILE A 81 10.37 -2.30 7.87
N GLY A 82 10.98 -1.97 6.73
CA GLY A 82 10.79 -2.73 5.49
C GLY A 82 11.27 -4.16 5.66
N ASN A 83 12.41 -4.32 6.32
CA ASN A 83 13.02 -5.62 6.57
C ASN A 83 12.11 -6.54 7.36
N MET A 84 11.63 -6.03 8.49
CA MET A 84 10.63 -6.68 9.32
C MET A 84 9.40 -7.10 8.53
N MET A 85 8.84 -6.20 7.71
CA MET A 85 7.61 -6.50 6.98
C MET A 85 7.81 -7.63 5.96
N ALA A 86 8.93 -7.63 5.24
CA ALA A 86 9.23 -8.70 4.29
C ALA A 86 9.51 -10.04 5.01
N ASP A 87 10.20 -10.00 6.14
CA ASP A 87 10.51 -11.19 6.95
C ASP A 87 9.25 -11.77 7.62
N ALA A 88 8.32 -10.92 8.07
CA ALA A 88 7.01 -11.31 8.55
C ALA A 88 6.19 -11.99 7.44
N VAL A 89 6.14 -11.42 6.23
CA VAL A 89 5.49 -12.07 5.09
C VAL A 89 6.12 -13.42 4.79
N TYR A 90 7.45 -13.52 4.76
CA TYR A 90 8.13 -14.78 4.51
C TYR A 90 7.76 -15.84 5.56
N SER A 91 7.94 -15.53 6.84
CA SER A 91 7.77 -16.48 7.95
C SER A 91 6.33 -16.93 8.15
N GLU A 92 5.37 -16.01 8.03
CA GLU A 92 3.94 -16.31 8.22
C GLU A 92 3.30 -16.96 6.99
N SER A 93 3.76 -16.61 5.79
CA SER A 93 3.14 -17.09 4.54
C SER A 93 3.74 -18.38 4.02
N ASN A 94 5.04 -18.66 4.27
CA ASN A 94 5.69 -19.85 3.74
C ASN A 94 5.02 -21.17 4.20
N PRO A 95 4.65 -21.35 5.48
CA PRO A 95 3.95 -22.56 5.92
C PRO A 95 2.61 -22.76 5.20
N ILE A 96 1.86 -21.67 4.97
CA ILE A 96 0.57 -21.71 4.27
C ILE A 96 0.79 -22.11 2.80
N PHE A 97 1.72 -21.43 2.12
CA PHE A 97 2.05 -21.74 0.73
C PHE A 97 2.50 -23.20 0.58
N LYS A 98 3.45 -23.64 1.39
CA LYS A 98 3.96 -25.02 1.39
C LYS A 98 2.87 -26.06 1.60
N SER A 99 1.94 -25.82 2.51
CA SER A 99 0.82 -26.73 2.75
C SER A 99 -0.13 -26.87 1.55
N ARG A 100 -0.21 -25.86 0.68
CA ARG A 100 -1.13 -25.80 -0.46
C ARG A 100 -0.48 -26.19 -1.79
N SER A 101 0.79 -25.83 -1.99
CA SER A 101 1.51 -26.03 -3.25
C SER A 101 2.52 -27.18 -3.20
N GLY A 102 3.00 -27.55 -2.01
CA GLY A 102 4.14 -28.46 -1.83
C GLY A 102 5.50 -27.83 -2.11
N GLU A 103 5.56 -26.53 -2.44
CA GLU A 103 6.78 -25.77 -2.71
C GLU A 103 7.04 -24.74 -1.59
N ASP A 104 8.27 -24.27 -1.45
CA ASP A 104 8.61 -23.16 -0.55
C ASP A 104 8.59 -21.82 -1.32
N ILE A 105 8.35 -20.73 -0.60
CA ILE A 105 8.61 -19.36 -1.06
C ILE A 105 10.14 -19.19 -1.11
N ASP A 106 10.65 -18.71 -2.24
CA ASP A 106 12.08 -18.44 -2.41
C ASP A 106 12.44 -17.09 -1.80
N PHE A 107 11.70 -16.03 -2.14
CA PHE A 107 11.93 -14.70 -1.59
C PHE A 107 10.66 -13.83 -1.57
N VAL A 108 10.75 -12.71 -0.86
CA VAL A 108 9.66 -11.73 -0.74
C VAL A 108 10.07 -10.42 -1.42
N LEU A 109 9.12 -9.78 -2.10
CA LEU A 109 9.19 -8.39 -2.50
C LEU A 109 7.90 -7.66 -2.10
N LEU A 110 8.02 -6.54 -1.40
CA LEU A 110 6.93 -5.58 -1.19
C LEU A 110 7.36 -4.20 -1.68
N ASN A 111 6.42 -3.25 -1.69
CA ASN A 111 6.71 -1.89 -2.09
C ASN A 111 6.86 -0.94 -0.89
N HIS A 112 7.84 -0.04 -1.00
CA HIS A 112 8.04 1.02 -0.02
C HIS A 112 6.78 1.87 0.20
N GLY A 113 5.99 2.09 -0.85
CA GLY A 113 4.72 2.84 -0.79
C GLY A 113 3.67 2.20 0.12
N GLY A 114 3.79 0.89 0.37
CA GLY A 114 2.95 0.10 1.27
C GLY A 114 3.13 0.45 2.75
N ILE A 115 4.28 1.04 3.14
CA ILE A 115 4.58 1.45 4.51
C ILE A 115 4.03 2.87 4.73
N ARG A 116 3.05 3.02 5.62
CA ARG A 116 2.26 4.26 5.76
C ARG A 116 2.50 5.02 7.05
N SER A 117 2.99 4.35 8.08
CA SER A 117 3.36 4.96 9.35
C SER A 117 4.72 4.43 9.82
N ILE A 118 5.30 5.14 10.79
CA ILE A 118 6.42 4.63 11.59
C ILE A 118 5.90 3.60 12.60
N ILE A 119 6.82 2.85 13.20
CA ILE A 119 6.56 2.14 14.46
C ILE A 119 7.34 2.89 15.54
N SER A 120 6.64 3.52 16.47
CA SER A 120 7.26 4.20 17.62
C SER A 120 7.85 3.18 18.60
N LYS A 121 8.94 3.57 19.28
CA LYS A 121 9.42 2.84 20.46
C LYS A 121 8.30 2.67 21.49
N GLY A 122 8.21 1.49 22.10
CA GLY A 122 7.19 1.14 23.09
C GLY A 122 6.19 0.13 22.56
N ASP A 123 4.94 0.24 23.01
CA ASP A 123 3.92 -0.76 22.72
C ASP A 123 3.60 -0.85 21.23
N VAL A 124 3.64 -2.07 20.71
CA VAL A 124 3.19 -2.45 19.37
C VAL A 124 1.87 -3.16 19.52
N THR A 125 0.82 -2.60 18.93
CA THR A 125 -0.54 -3.10 19.07
C THR A 125 -1.11 -3.51 17.71
N THR A 126 -2.35 -4.02 17.70
CA THR A 126 -3.11 -4.20 16.46
C THR A 126 -3.22 -2.88 15.70
N ARG A 127 -3.44 -1.75 16.38
CA ARG A 127 -3.46 -0.41 15.76
C ARG A 127 -2.18 -0.10 15.00
N THR A 128 -1.02 -0.45 15.56
CA THR A 128 0.27 -0.26 14.89
C THR A 128 0.31 -0.95 13.53
N ALA A 129 -0.21 -2.18 13.42
CA ALA A 129 -0.30 -2.89 12.13
C ALA A 129 -1.24 -2.19 11.14
N TYR A 130 -2.40 -1.69 11.60
CA TYR A 130 -3.34 -0.92 10.78
C TYR A 130 -2.73 0.40 10.28
N GLU A 131 -1.96 1.10 11.10
CA GLU A 131 -1.32 2.36 10.72
C GLU A 131 -0.15 2.16 9.76
N VAL A 132 0.67 1.12 9.99
CA VAL A 132 1.82 0.80 9.14
C VAL A 132 1.36 0.30 7.77
N MET A 133 0.35 -0.56 7.71
CA MET A 133 -0.18 -1.14 6.47
C MET A 133 -1.73 -1.13 6.49
N PRO A 134 -2.35 0.00 6.09
CA PRO A 134 -3.80 0.21 6.14
C PRO A 134 -4.55 -0.35 4.93
N PHE A 135 -3.86 -0.95 3.96
CA PHE A 135 -4.49 -1.48 2.75
C PHE A 135 -5.00 -2.90 2.98
N ASP A 136 -6.01 -3.31 2.24
CA ASP A 136 -6.56 -4.67 2.29
C ASP A 136 -5.88 -5.63 1.30
N ASN A 137 -4.59 -5.40 1.02
CA ASN A 137 -3.84 -6.22 0.07
C ASN A 137 -3.59 -7.62 0.66
N ALA A 138 -3.89 -8.66 -0.12
CA ALA A 138 -3.57 -10.04 0.21
C ALA A 138 -2.15 -10.41 -0.22
N VAL A 139 -1.51 -11.32 0.53
CA VAL A 139 -0.27 -11.98 0.10
C VAL A 139 -0.59 -12.92 -1.05
N VAL A 140 0.14 -12.76 -2.13
CA VAL A 140 0.10 -13.66 -3.28
C VAL A 140 1.50 -14.18 -3.58
N VAL A 141 1.59 -15.42 -4.06
CA VAL A 141 2.84 -16.04 -4.49
C VAL A 141 2.80 -16.28 -6.00
N VAL A 142 3.81 -15.77 -6.70
CA VAL A 142 3.91 -15.80 -8.16
C VAL A 142 5.19 -16.52 -8.53
N LYS A 143 5.12 -17.49 -9.44
CA LYS A 143 6.30 -18.16 -9.96
C LYS A 143 6.89 -17.34 -11.10
N LEU A 144 8.06 -16.75 -10.88
CA LEU A 144 8.78 -15.93 -11.87
C LEU A 144 9.90 -16.75 -12.50
N LYS A 145 10.07 -16.69 -13.82
CA LYS A 145 11.28 -17.26 -14.46
C LYS A 145 12.42 -16.26 -14.32
N GLY A 146 13.64 -16.73 -14.57
CA GLY A 146 14.84 -15.91 -14.40
C GLY A 146 14.84 -14.57 -15.15
N PRO A 147 14.32 -14.43 -16.39
CA PRO A 147 14.19 -13.13 -17.06
C PRO A 147 13.28 -12.13 -16.32
N GLU A 148 12.17 -12.58 -15.73
CA GLU A 148 11.29 -11.75 -14.92
C GLU A 148 11.97 -11.37 -13.61
N VAL A 149 12.69 -12.30 -12.96
CA VAL A 149 13.48 -12.00 -11.75
C VAL A 149 14.61 -11.01 -12.05
N LYS A 150 15.25 -11.10 -13.22
CA LYS A 150 16.23 -10.12 -13.69
C LYS A 150 15.58 -8.75 -13.83
N SER A 151 14.41 -8.67 -14.45
CA SER A 151 13.66 -7.42 -14.63
C SER A 151 13.23 -6.81 -13.29
N LEU A 152 12.84 -7.64 -12.32
CA LEU A 152 12.55 -7.24 -10.95
C LEU A 152 13.78 -6.62 -10.29
N ILE A 153 14.95 -7.27 -10.36
CA ILE A 153 16.18 -6.73 -9.77
C ILE A 153 16.59 -5.42 -10.46
N ASP A 154 16.54 -5.37 -11.79
CA ASP A 154 16.86 -4.16 -12.56
C ASP A 154 15.93 -2.99 -12.17
N TYR A 155 14.64 -3.27 -11.90
CA TYR A 155 13.71 -2.28 -11.35
C TYR A 155 14.17 -1.77 -9.98
N LEU A 156 14.53 -2.67 -9.04
CA LEU A 156 14.95 -2.30 -7.69
C LEU A 156 16.22 -1.42 -7.71
N VAL A 157 17.20 -1.78 -8.55
CA VAL A 157 18.43 -0.99 -8.74
C VAL A 157 18.09 0.40 -9.29
N LYS A 158 17.21 0.48 -10.29
CA LYS A 158 16.81 1.75 -10.92
C LYS A 158 15.98 2.64 -10.00
N ALA A 159 15.10 2.05 -9.18
CA ALA A 159 14.20 2.77 -8.29
C ALA A 159 14.94 3.57 -7.21
N LYS A 160 16.15 3.12 -6.82
CA LYS A 160 16.96 3.74 -5.76
C LYS A 160 16.16 4.07 -4.51
N ARG A 161 15.32 3.11 -4.10
CA ARG A 161 14.36 3.25 -3.01
C ARG A 161 14.35 1.97 -2.20
N ALA A 162 14.24 2.09 -0.88
CA ALA A 162 14.14 0.98 0.05
C ALA A 162 12.82 0.20 -0.07
N HIS A 163 12.66 -0.58 -1.14
CA HIS A 163 11.60 -1.56 -1.29
C HIS A 163 11.89 -2.78 -0.39
N PRO A 164 10.94 -3.21 0.45
CA PRO A 164 11.13 -4.37 1.31
C PRO A 164 11.40 -5.66 0.52
N ILE A 165 12.48 -6.36 0.86
CA ILE A 165 12.80 -7.69 0.32
C ILE A 165 13.17 -8.64 1.46
N SER A 166 12.93 -9.94 1.33
CA SER A 166 13.42 -10.97 2.27
C SER A 166 14.03 -12.13 1.49
N GLN A 167 15.07 -12.77 2.04
CA GLN A 167 15.86 -13.87 1.44
C GLN A 167 16.69 -13.52 0.19
N LEU A 168 16.46 -12.36 -0.41
CA LEU A 168 17.21 -11.81 -1.54
C LEU A 168 18.24 -10.78 -1.03
N GLN A 169 19.46 -10.83 -1.56
CA GLN A 169 20.50 -9.82 -1.37
C GLN A 169 20.89 -9.22 -2.72
N ILE A 170 20.96 -7.89 -2.79
CA ILE A 170 21.39 -7.13 -3.97
C ILE A 170 22.68 -6.38 -3.61
N ILE A 171 23.73 -6.59 -4.40
CA ILE A 171 25.03 -5.93 -4.24
C ILE A 171 25.25 -5.05 -5.47
N LEU A 172 25.43 -3.76 -5.24
CA LEU A 172 25.77 -2.78 -6.25
C LEU A 172 27.27 -2.45 -6.23
N ASP A 173 27.82 -2.09 -7.39
CA ASP A 173 29.12 -1.43 -7.46
C ASP A 173 29.04 0.03 -7.01
N LYS A 174 30.18 0.73 -7.02
CA LYS A 174 30.26 2.13 -6.59
C LYS A 174 29.47 3.07 -7.50
N GLU A 175 29.28 2.73 -8.78
CA GLU A 175 28.43 3.44 -9.74
C GLU A 175 26.92 3.17 -9.55
N GLY A 176 26.56 2.29 -8.62
CA GLY A 176 25.19 1.91 -8.34
C GLY A 176 24.60 0.95 -9.37
N GLN A 177 25.44 0.23 -10.12
CA GLN A 177 25.03 -0.83 -11.04
C GLN A 177 25.01 -2.18 -10.32
N LEU A 178 24.17 -3.10 -10.80
CA LEU A 178 24.09 -4.44 -10.25
C LEU A 178 25.43 -5.18 -10.42
N LYS A 179 26.07 -5.55 -9.31
CA LYS A 179 27.29 -6.37 -9.29
C LYS A 179 26.97 -7.84 -9.04
N ALA A 180 26.08 -8.12 -8.09
CA ALA A 180 25.64 -9.48 -7.77
C ALA A 180 24.25 -9.48 -7.15
N ALA A 181 23.55 -10.61 -7.31
CA ALA A 181 22.34 -10.92 -6.58
C ALA A 181 22.47 -12.33 -5.98
N ASN A 182 22.12 -12.46 -4.71
CA ASN A 182 22.19 -13.72 -3.98
C ASN A 182 20.83 -14.08 -3.40
N LEU A 183 20.51 -15.37 -3.41
CA LEU A 183 19.34 -15.96 -2.77
C LEU A 183 19.83 -16.92 -1.69
N HIS A 184 19.40 -16.72 -0.44
CA HIS A 184 19.86 -17.49 0.73
C HIS A 184 21.40 -17.59 0.82
N GLY A 185 22.09 -16.49 0.52
CA GLY A 185 23.57 -16.42 0.56
C GLY A 185 24.30 -17.11 -0.60
N LYS A 186 23.59 -17.63 -1.60
CA LYS A 186 24.17 -18.23 -2.81
C LYS A 186 23.89 -17.37 -4.03
N PRO A 187 24.77 -17.36 -5.06
CA PRO A 187 24.50 -16.65 -6.30
C PRO A 187 23.17 -17.07 -6.92
N LEU A 188 22.36 -16.07 -7.29
CA LEU A 188 21.08 -16.28 -7.95
C LEU A 188 21.29 -16.87 -9.36
N ASP A 189 20.52 -17.90 -9.70
CA ASP A 189 20.58 -18.59 -10.99
C ASP A 189 19.44 -18.10 -11.92
N PHE A 190 19.77 -17.28 -12.91
CA PHE A 190 18.80 -16.69 -13.84
C PHE A 190 18.26 -17.68 -14.91
N TYR A 191 18.58 -18.97 -14.81
CA TYR A 191 17.97 -20.01 -15.65
C TYR A 191 16.85 -20.78 -14.92
N LYS A 192 16.65 -20.52 -13.62
CA LYS A 192 15.61 -21.14 -12.80
C LYS A 192 14.36 -20.29 -12.66
N SER A 193 13.31 -20.89 -12.12
CA SER A 193 12.09 -20.20 -11.70
C SER A 193 12.02 -20.14 -10.17
N TYR A 194 11.40 -19.09 -9.65
CA TYR A 194 11.35 -18.79 -8.22
C TYR A 194 9.93 -18.41 -7.79
N ASN A 195 9.50 -18.92 -6.65
CA ASN A 195 8.25 -18.55 -5.99
C ASN A 195 8.47 -17.27 -5.19
N VAL A 196 7.92 -16.17 -5.70
CA VAL A 196 8.08 -14.83 -5.12
C VAL A 196 6.79 -14.44 -4.42
N ALA A 197 6.85 -14.22 -3.11
CA ALA A 197 5.73 -13.67 -2.37
C ALA A 197 5.71 -12.14 -2.47
N THR A 198 4.54 -11.60 -2.75
CA THR A 198 4.27 -10.17 -2.89
C THR A 198 2.83 -9.90 -2.46
N ASN A 199 2.21 -8.84 -2.97
CA ASN A 199 0.79 -8.58 -2.78
C ASN A 199 0.03 -8.38 -4.10
N ASP A 200 -1.29 -8.57 -4.02
CA ASP A 200 -2.24 -8.43 -5.13
C ASP A 200 -2.15 -7.07 -5.86
N TYR A 201 -1.93 -5.95 -5.15
CA TYR A 201 -1.73 -4.64 -5.77
C TYR A 201 -0.50 -4.62 -6.70
N LEU A 202 0.64 -5.17 -6.25
CA LEU A 202 1.85 -5.24 -7.06
C LEU A 202 1.75 -6.26 -8.18
N TYR A 203 1.12 -7.41 -7.93
CA TYR A 203 0.86 -8.41 -8.96
C TYR A 203 0.08 -7.82 -10.15
N ASN A 204 -0.91 -6.98 -9.87
CA ASN A 204 -1.71 -6.28 -10.89
C ASN A 204 -0.97 -5.09 -11.55
N GLY A 205 0.33 -4.90 -11.29
CA GLY A 205 1.18 -3.86 -11.87
C GLY A 205 1.17 -2.52 -11.12
N GLY A 206 0.78 -2.52 -9.85
CA GLY A 206 1.02 -1.39 -8.96
C GLY A 206 2.49 -0.98 -8.93
N ASP A 207 2.77 0.31 -8.70
CA ASP A 207 4.11 0.90 -8.73
C ASP A 207 4.95 0.60 -10.00
N HIS A 208 4.31 0.27 -11.14
CA HIS A 208 4.98 -0.13 -12.38
C HIS A 208 5.82 -1.41 -12.25
N MET A 209 5.48 -2.31 -11.32
CA MET A 209 6.10 -3.62 -11.17
C MET A 209 5.54 -4.63 -12.20
N ASP A 210 5.62 -4.29 -13.48
CA ASP A 210 4.98 -5.04 -14.58
C ASP A 210 5.59 -6.44 -14.82
N PHE A 211 6.75 -6.74 -14.23
CA PHE A 211 7.37 -8.07 -14.26
C PHE A 211 6.52 -9.16 -13.60
N PHE A 212 5.49 -8.80 -12.82
CA PHE A 212 4.50 -9.75 -12.31
C PHE A 212 3.43 -10.12 -13.35
N LYS A 213 3.06 -9.22 -14.26
CA LYS A 213 1.93 -9.40 -15.21
C LYS A 213 2.16 -10.47 -16.27
N THR A 214 3.42 -10.85 -16.52
CA THR A 214 3.79 -11.81 -17.57
C THR A 214 3.60 -13.28 -17.14
N ASN A 215 3.04 -13.54 -15.95
CA ASN A 215 2.99 -14.86 -15.34
C ASN A 215 1.55 -15.34 -15.12
N ASP A 216 1.27 -16.56 -15.58
CA ASP A 216 -0.04 -17.21 -15.47
C ASP A 216 -0.23 -17.95 -14.13
N THR A 217 0.84 -18.09 -13.34
CA THR A 217 0.81 -18.76 -12.03
C THR A 217 0.64 -17.76 -10.90
N LEU A 218 -0.49 -17.85 -10.19
CA LEU A 218 -0.82 -17.05 -9.03
C LEU A 218 -1.41 -17.94 -7.93
N TYR A 219 -0.82 -17.88 -6.74
CA TYR A 219 -1.40 -18.43 -5.53
C TYR A 219 -1.85 -17.29 -4.62
N ASP A 220 -3.16 -17.08 -4.51
CA ASP A 220 -3.72 -16.22 -3.47
C ASP A 220 -3.76 -17.00 -2.15
N LEU A 221 -3.05 -16.50 -1.14
CA LEU A 221 -3.03 -17.15 0.17
C LEU A 221 -4.29 -16.84 0.97
N ASN A 222 -5.11 -15.87 0.54
CA ASN A 222 -6.21 -15.29 1.27
C ASN A 222 -5.77 -14.81 2.67
N TYR A 223 -4.58 -14.24 2.73
CA TYR A 223 -3.95 -13.77 3.96
C TYR A 223 -3.51 -12.33 3.80
N LYS A 224 -4.21 -11.41 4.48
CA LYS A 224 -3.93 -9.98 4.38
C LYS A 224 -2.59 -9.66 5.03
N ILE A 225 -1.77 -8.80 4.39
CA ILE A 225 -0.47 -8.38 4.97
C ILE A 225 -0.66 -7.78 6.37
N ARG A 226 -1.76 -7.08 6.61
CA ARG A 226 -2.06 -6.57 7.95
C ARG A 226 -2.19 -7.68 8.98
N ASN A 227 -2.85 -8.78 8.63
CA ASN A 227 -3.00 -9.93 9.51
C ASN A 227 -1.67 -10.66 9.70
N VAL A 228 -0.84 -10.76 8.65
CA VAL A 228 0.55 -11.23 8.75
C VAL A 228 1.31 -10.43 9.82
N LEU A 229 1.24 -9.10 9.79
CA LEU A 229 1.93 -8.27 10.79
C LEU A 229 1.39 -8.50 12.20
N ILE A 230 0.07 -8.56 12.37
CA ILE A 230 -0.57 -8.83 13.66
C ILE A 230 -0.12 -10.18 14.22
N ASP A 231 -0.13 -11.23 13.41
CA ASP A 231 0.24 -12.58 13.84
C ASP A 231 1.75 -12.70 14.10
N TYR A 232 2.57 -12.02 13.29
CA TYR A 232 4.00 -11.87 13.54
C TYR A 232 4.26 -11.17 14.88
N PHE A 233 3.58 -10.05 15.17
CA PHE A 233 3.72 -9.34 16.45
C PHE A 233 3.30 -10.20 17.64
N LYS A 234 2.23 -11.00 17.53
CA LYS A 234 1.82 -11.93 18.60
C LYS A 234 2.86 -13.01 18.91
N LYS A 235 3.73 -13.34 17.96
CA LYS A 235 4.74 -14.40 18.12
C LYS A 235 6.06 -13.90 18.69
N ILE A 236 6.26 -12.60 18.78
CA ILE A 236 7.48 -11.99 19.30
C ILE A 236 7.17 -11.16 20.54
N ASP A 237 8.07 -11.20 21.52
CA ASP A 237 7.96 -10.32 22.68
C ASP A 237 8.50 -8.92 22.36
N THR A 238 9.69 -8.86 21.75
CA THR A 238 10.37 -7.60 21.45
C THR A 238 10.60 -7.46 19.94
N LEU A 239 10.11 -6.36 19.38
CA LEU A 239 10.36 -5.96 18.00
C LEU A 239 11.67 -5.15 17.92
N SER A 240 12.71 -5.75 17.35
CA SER A 240 14.03 -5.12 17.19
C SER A 240 14.65 -5.34 15.80
N PRO A 241 13.97 -4.96 14.71
CA PRO A 241 14.52 -5.11 13.37
C PRO A 241 15.74 -4.20 13.14
N THR A 242 16.57 -4.59 12.19
CA THR A 242 17.82 -3.92 11.85
C THR A 242 17.91 -3.69 10.34
N ILE A 243 18.67 -2.66 9.96
CA ILE A 243 19.17 -2.52 8.60
C ILE A 243 20.35 -3.49 8.47
N ASP A 244 20.21 -4.46 7.59
CA ASP A 244 21.18 -5.53 7.35
C ASP A 244 21.74 -5.47 5.92
N GLU A 245 22.42 -6.54 5.51
CA GLU A 245 23.14 -6.63 4.24
C GLU A 245 22.27 -7.06 3.05
N ARG A 246 20.93 -6.98 3.12
CA ARG A 246 20.07 -7.33 1.96
C ARG A 246 20.20 -6.35 0.78
N PHE A 247 20.68 -5.14 1.03
CA PHE A 247 21.05 -4.19 -0.02
C PHE A 247 22.37 -3.52 0.33
N ILE A 248 23.40 -3.73 -0.49
CA ILE A 248 24.75 -3.17 -0.28
C ILE A 248 25.16 -2.39 -1.52
N GLN A 249 25.72 -1.20 -1.33
CA GLN A 249 26.49 -0.50 -2.37
C GLN A 249 27.97 -0.50 -1.96
N LEU A 250 28.83 -1.07 -2.80
CA LEU A 250 30.25 -1.16 -2.50
C LEU A 250 30.94 0.19 -2.69
N ASN A 251 31.92 0.46 -1.83
CA ASN A 251 32.72 1.68 -1.87
C ASN A 251 33.95 1.59 -2.81
N GLN A 252 34.23 0.41 -3.37
CA GLN A 252 35.41 0.11 -4.20
C GLN A 252 35.05 -0.73 -5.42
#